data_AF-A0A2H8TQP9-F1
#
_entry.id   AF-A0A2H8TQP9-F1
#
_cell.length_a   1.000
_cell.length_b   1.000
_cell.length_c   1.000
_cell.angle_alpha   90.00
_cell.angle_beta   90.00
_cell.angle_gamma   90.00
#
_symmetry.space_group_name_H-M   'P 1'
#
loop_
_entity.id
_entity.type
_entity.pdbx_description
1 polymer ?
#
loop_
_entity_poly.entity_id
_entity_poly.type
_entity_poly.pdbx_seq_one_letter_code
_entity_poly.pdbx_strand_id
1 'polypeptide(L)'
;MDCLKKCVRITKQCMEVSVQVQLFVELLNYYVYFYERGNNNVSVDILNQLIGQIRKEITGLTANEETEQITKHFENTIAYLQNRIDSADTEESVFKALEGLTL
;
A
#
# COMPACT_ATOMS: atom_id res chain seq x y z
N MET A 1 6.37 -13.84 6.36
CA MET A 1 5.08 -13.14 6.54
C MET A 1 4.81 -12.68 7.96
N ASP A 2 5.27 -13.39 8.99
CA ASP A 2 4.86 -13.11 10.38
C ASP A 2 5.28 -11.71 10.87
N CYS A 3 6.41 -11.20 10.38
CA CYS A 3 6.84 -9.83 10.65
C CYS A 3 5.82 -8.81 10.10
N LEU A 4 5.45 -8.90 8.82
CA LEU A 4 4.49 -7.98 8.20
C LEU A 4 3.10 -8.08 8.83
N LYS A 5 2.63 -9.29 9.16
CA LYS A 5 1.37 -9.50 9.90
C LYS A 5 1.44 -8.88 11.30
N LYS A 6 2.59 -8.98 11.97
CA LYS A 6 2.83 -8.33 13.27
C LYS A 6 2.82 -6.81 13.14
N CYS A 7 3.44 -6.25 12.10
CA CYS A 7 3.38 -4.82 11.79
C CYS A 7 1.93 -4.34 11.62
N VAL A 8 1.11 -5.04 10.80
CA VAL A 8 -0.33 -4.72 10.66
C VAL A 8 -1.03 -4.67 12.02
N ARG A 9 -0.77 -5.66 12.89
CA ARG A 9 -1.39 -5.71 14.23
C ARG A 9 -0.97 -4.54 15.11
N ILE A 10 0.29 -4.15 15.07
CA ILE A 10 0.82 -3.01 15.85
C ILE A 10 0.25 -1.71 15.31
N THR A 11 0.23 -1.51 13.99
CA THR A 11 -0.38 -0.33 13.35
C THR A 11 -1.85 -0.18 13.74
N LYS A 12 -2.61 -1.28 13.83
CA LYS A 12 -4.02 -1.26 14.30
C LYS A 12 -4.19 -0.84 15.76
N GLN A 13 -3.13 -0.88 16.57
CA GLN A 13 -3.15 -0.46 17.97
C GLN A 13 -2.73 1.01 18.17
N CYS A 14 -2.31 1.70 17.11
CA CYS A 14 -2.03 3.14 17.17
C CYS A 14 -3.32 3.90 17.52
N MET A 15 -3.25 4.74 18.56
CA MET A 15 -4.39 5.53 19.02
C MET A 15 -4.67 6.73 18.13
N GLU A 16 -3.61 7.29 17.55
CA GLU A 16 -3.69 8.46 16.69
C GLU A 16 -3.89 7.98 15.24
N VAL A 17 -4.97 8.42 14.61
CA VAL A 17 -5.46 7.88 13.34
C VAL A 17 -4.56 8.32 12.19
N SER A 18 -4.00 9.53 12.21
CA SER A 18 -3.12 10.00 11.14
C SER A 18 -1.82 9.18 11.10
N VAL A 19 -1.20 8.92 12.25
CA VAL A 19 -0.05 8.02 12.41
C VAL A 19 -0.39 6.60 12.00
N GLN A 20 -1.58 6.11 12.37
CA GLN A 20 -2.05 4.78 11.93
C GLN A 20 -2.10 4.69 10.40
N VAL A 21 -2.69 5.68 9.73
CA VAL A 21 -2.79 5.74 8.28
C VAL A 21 -1.41 5.86 7.63
N GLN A 22 -0.54 6.73 8.15
CA GLN A 22 0.83 6.88 7.68
C GLN A 22 1.58 5.54 7.72
N LEU A 23 1.48 4.82 8.84
CA LEU A 23 2.10 3.50 8.99
C LEU A 23 1.50 2.46 8.05
N PHE A 24 0.20 2.52 7.74
CA PHE A 24 -0.39 1.66 6.72
C PHE A 24 0.14 1.96 5.32
N VAL A 25 0.36 3.24 4.99
CA VAL A 25 0.97 3.64 3.71
C VAL A 25 2.42 3.13 3.60
N GLU A 26 3.22 3.26 4.67
CA GLU A 26 4.57 2.69 4.70
C GLU A 26 4.54 1.16 4.56
N LEU A 27 3.62 0.51 5.25
CA LEU A 27 3.47 -0.93 5.21
C LEU A 27 3.06 -1.41 3.81
N LEU A 28 2.15 -0.71 3.13
CA LEU A 28 1.79 -0.97 1.74
C LEU A 28 3.04 -0.96 0.84
N ASN A 29 3.91 0.05 0.98
CA ASN A 29 5.15 0.13 0.22
C ASN A 29 6.07 -1.09 0.47
N TYR A 30 6.18 -1.56 1.71
CA TYR A 30 6.92 -2.79 2.01
C TYR A 30 6.28 -4.04 1.37
N TYR A 31 4.95 -4.17 1.43
CA TYR A 31 4.26 -5.29 0.80
C TYR A 31 4.46 -5.28 -0.71
N VAL A 32 4.35 -4.11 -1.36
CA VAL A 32 4.65 -3.94 -2.79
C VAL A 32 6.08 -4.35 -3.10
N TYR A 33 7.06 -3.87 -2.33
CA TYR A 33 8.47 -4.23 -2.52
C TYR A 33 8.72 -5.75 -2.43
N PHE A 34 8.14 -6.43 -1.43
CA PHE A 34 8.29 -7.88 -1.31
C PHE A 34 7.58 -8.63 -2.44
N TYR A 35 6.43 -8.12 -2.85
CA TYR A 35 5.65 -8.68 -3.94
C TYR A 35 6.40 -8.61 -5.28
N GLU A 36 6.98 -7.45 -5.61
CA GLU A 36 7.79 -7.23 -6.81
C GLU A 36 9.06 -8.11 -6.86
N ARG A 37 9.55 -8.56 -5.71
CA ARG A 37 10.69 -9.50 -5.62
C ARG A 37 10.28 -10.98 -5.69
N GLY A 38 9.03 -11.28 -6.03
CA GLY A 38 8.55 -12.65 -6.18
C GLY A 38 8.27 -13.36 -4.85
N ASN A 39 7.99 -12.61 -3.79
CA ASN A 39 7.57 -13.23 -2.53
C ASN A 39 6.12 -13.72 -2.63
N ASN A 40 5.95 -15.00 -2.96
CA ASN A 40 4.65 -15.66 -3.12
C ASN A 40 3.75 -15.63 -1.87
N ASN A 41 4.27 -15.22 -0.72
CA ASN A 41 3.45 -15.06 0.48
C ASN A 41 2.71 -13.71 0.52
N VAL A 42 3.06 -12.75 -0.32
CA VAL A 42 2.30 -11.53 -0.55
C VAL A 42 1.44 -11.75 -1.79
N SER A 43 0.14 -11.48 -1.69
CA SER A 43 -0.81 -11.60 -2.80
C SER A 43 -1.42 -10.25 -3.14
N VAL A 44 -1.95 -10.14 -4.36
CA VAL A 44 -2.71 -8.98 -4.84
C VAL A 44 -3.90 -8.69 -3.92
N ASP A 45 -4.56 -9.73 -3.37
CA ASP A 45 -5.65 -9.55 -2.40
C ASP A 45 -5.21 -8.79 -1.14
N ILE A 46 -4.02 -9.08 -0.61
CA ILE A 46 -3.49 -8.38 0.57
C ILE A 46 -3.20 -6.92 0.23
N LEU A 47 -2.66 -6.64 -0.97
CA LEU A 47 -2.42 -5.28 -1.43
C LEU A 47 -3.74 -4.51 -1.59
N ASN A 48 -4.75 -5.11 -2.22
CA ASN A 48 -6.09 -4.53 -2.37
C ASN A 48 -6.77 -4.26 -1.03
N GLN A 49 -6.63 -5.17 -0.07
CA GLN A 49 -7.15 -4.97 1.30
C GLN A 49 -6.48 -3.79 1.99
N LEU A 50 -5.15 -3.65 1.88
CA LEU A 50 -4.42 -2.52 2.45
C LEU A 50 -4.80 -1.19 1.78
N ILE A 51 -4.84 -1.16 0.44
CA ILE A 51 -5.25 0.02 -0.34
C ILE A 51 -6.67 0.45 0.05
N GLY A 52 -7.61 -0.48 0.11
CA GLY A 52 -8.98 -0.21 0.52
C GLY A 52 -9.09 0.31 1.96
N GLN A 53 -8.31 -0.26 2.88
CA GLN A 53 -8.25 0.21 4.26
C GLN A 53 -7.71 1.64 4.35
N ILE A 54 -6.60 1.94 3.65
CA ILE A 54 -6.00 3.28 3.63
C ILE A 54 -6.97 4.30 3.04
N ARG A 55 -7.64 3.99 1.91
CA ARG A 55 -8.65 4.88 1.30
C ARG A 55 -9.75 5.22 2.28
N LYS A 56 -10.29 4.21 2.97
CA LYS A 56 -11.34 4.42 3.97
C LYS A 56 -10.87 5.34 5.10
N GLU A 57 -9.69 5.07 5.65
CA GLU A 57 -9.20 5.82 6.81
C GLU A 57 -8.77 7.26 6.45
N ILE A 58 -8.14 7.48 5.28
CA ILE A 58 -7.76 8.81 4.78
C ILE A 58 -8.96 9.76 4.70
N THR A 59 -10.11 9.27 4.19
CA THR A 59 -11.31 10.12 4.06
C THR A 59 -11.87 10.63 5.39
N GLY A 60 -11.51 9.98 6.50
CA GLY A 60 -11.93 10.36 7.85
C GLY A 60 -10.94 11.29 8.57
N LEU A 61 -9.81 11.64 7.96
CA LEU A 61 -8.79 12.48 8.59
C LEU A 61 -9.20 13.97 8.55
N THR A 62 -8.86 14.68 9.62
CA THR A 62 -9.03 16.14 9.68
C THR A 62 -7.96 16.80 8.81
N ALA A 63 -8.37 17.60 7.83
CA ALA A 63 -7.47 18.30 6.93
C ALA A 63 -6.51 19.24 7.68
N ASN A 64 -5.20 19.01 7.49
CA ASN A 64 -4.09 19.81 7.99
C ASN A 64 -2.82 19.45 7.19
N GLU A 65 -1.70 20.13 7.46
CA GLU A 65 -0.45 19.91 6.73
C GLU A 65 0.08 18.45 6.83
N GLU A 66 -0.08 17.82 7.98
CA GLU A 66 0.34 16.42 8.20
C GLU A 66 -0.48 15.43 7.35
N THR A 67 -1.80 15.56 7.38
CA THR A 67 -2.73 14.69 6.64
C THR A 67 -2.67 14.92 5.14
N GLU A 68 -2.33 16.12 4.68
CA GLU A 68 -1.98 16.41 3.28
C GLU A 68 -0.73 15.65 2.86
N GLN A 69 0.32 15.62 3.69
CA GLN A 69 1.54 14.85 3.40
C GLN A 69 1.26 13.35 3.33
N ILE A 70 0.46 12.81 4.26
CA ILE A 70 0.05 11.40 4.26
C ILE A 70 -0.75 11.06 3.00
N THR A 71 -1.70 11.91 2.62
CA THR A 71 -2.52 11.74 1.41
C THR A 71 -1.63 11.75 0.17
N LYS A 72 -0.72 12.71 0.06
CA LYS A 72 0.24 12.79 -1.05
C LYS A 72 1.16 11.57 -1.13
N HIS A 73 1.63 11.06 0.01
CA HIS A 73 2.44 9.82 0.04
C HIS A 73 1.64 8.65 -0.53
N PHE A 74 0.40 8.49 -0.09
CA PHE A 74 -0.47 7.43 -0.59
C PHE A 74 -0.74 7.59 -2.10
N GLU A 75 -1.08 8.79 -2.57
CA GLU A 75 -1.29 9.08 -3.99
C GLU A 75 -0.05 8.77 -4.83
N ASN A 76 1.14 9.15 -4.37
CA ASN A 76 2.39 8.81 -5.05
C ASN A 76 2.60 7.28 -5.13
N THR A 77 2.21 6.55 -4.08
CA THR A 77 2.31 5.07 -4.06
C THR A 77 1.33 4.46 -5.06
N ILE A 78 0.11 4.98 -5.16
CA ILE A 78 -0.88 4.54 -6.16
C ILE A 78 -0.40 4.86 -7.58
N ALA A 79 0.10 6.07 -7.82
CA ALA A 79 0.64 6.47 -9.11
C ALA A 79 1.85 5.61 -9.53
N TYR A 80 2.73 5.25 -8.58
CA TYR A 80 3.79 4.28 -8.82
C TYR A 80 3.23 2.94 -9.30
N LEU A 81 2.25 2.37 -8.59
CA LEU A 81 1.63 1.10 -8.97
C LEU A 81 0.94 1.16 -10.33
N GLN A 82 0.24 2.26 -10.64
CA GLN A 82 -0.39 2.48 -11.96
C GLN A 82 0.65 2.51 -13.07
N ASN A 83 1.69 3.34 -12.93
CA ASN A 83 2.78 3.41 -13.90
C ASN A 83 3.47 2.05 -14.11
N ARG A 84 3.58 1.24 -13.05
CA ARG A 84 4.15 -0.11 -13.14
C ARG A 84 3.24 -1.09 -13.88
N ILE A 85 1.92 -0.98 -13.71
CA ILE A 85 0.93 -1.75 -14.50
C ILE A 85 1.03 -1.35 -15.98
N ASP A 86 1.03 -0.05 -16.28
CA ASP A 86 1.03 0.46 -17.65
C ASP A 86 2.34 0.15 -18.39
N SER A 87 3.48 0.12 -17.68
CA SER A 87 4.79 -0.18 -18.26
C SER A 87 5.06 -1.69 -18.46
N ALA A 88 4.22 -2.57 -17.88
CA ALA A 88 4.41 -4.01 -17.90
C ALA A 88 4.30 -4.65 -19.30
N ASP A 89 3.81 -3.91 -20.30
CA ASP A 89 3.69 -4.35 -21.70
C ASP A 89 5.04 -4.54 -22.42
N THR A 90 6.18 -4.16 -21.80
CA THR A 90 7.48 -4.08 -22.51
C THR A 90 8.56 -5.06 -22.04
N GLU A 91 8.40 -5.72 -20.88
CA GLU A 91 9.40 -6.68 -20.38
C GLU A 91 8.73 -7.95 -19.82
N GLU A 92 8.86 -9.05 -20.57
CA GLU A 92 8.33 -10.39 -20.25
C GLU A 92 8.87 -10.97 -18.93
N SER A 93 9.80 -10.29 -18.24
CA SER A 93 10.39 -10.73 -16.97
C SER A 93 9.95 -9.98 -15.71
N VAL A 94 8.91 -9.12 -15.77
CA VAL A 94 8.24 -8.60 -14.56
C VAL A 94 6.84 -9.22 -14.43
N PHE A 95 6.80 -10.55 -14.61
CA PHE A 95 5.69 -11.48 -14.34
C PHE A 95 4.43 -10.86 -13.75
N LYS A 96 3.36 -10.65 -14.52
CA LYS A 96 1.94 -10.73 -14.10
C LYS A 96 1.50 -10.10 -12.75
N ALA A 97 2.34 -9.30 -12.12
CA ALA A 97 2.35 -9.19 -10.67
C ALA A 97 1.17 -8.31 -10.23
N LEU A 98 0.95 -7.21 -10.92
CA LEU A 98 -0.09 -6.27 -10.51
C LEU A 98 -1.43 -6.53 -11.23
N GLU A 99 -1.51 -7.64 -11.98
CA GLU A 99 -2.73 -8.06 -12.67
C GLU A 99 -3.80 -8.43 -11.62
N GLY A 100 -4.77 -7.52 -11.43
CA GLY A 100 -5.83 -7.65 -10.43
C GLY A 100 -5.78 -6.64 -9.27
N LEU A 101 -4.79 -5.72 -9.25
CA LEU A 101 -4.88 -4.57 -8.36
C LEU A 101 -6.10 -3.71 -8.73
N THR A 102 -6.87 -3.31 -7.72
CA THR A 102 -7.99 -2.37 -7.87
C THR A 102 -7.54 -1.00 -7.38
N LEU A 103 -6.98 -0.21 -8.30
CA LEU A 103 -6.53 1.17 -8.05
C LEU A 103 -7.62 2.17 -8.44
#